data_AF-A0A1G1WE60-F1
#
_entry.id   AF-A0A1G1WE60-F1
#
_cell.length_a   1.000
_cell.length_b   1.000
_cell.length_c   1.000
_cell.angle_alpha   90.00
_cell.angle_beta   90.00
_cell.angle_gamma   90.00
#
_symmetry.space_group_name_H-M   'P 1'
#
loop_
_entity.id
_entity.type
_entity.pdbx_description
1 polymer ?
#
loop_
_entity_poly.entity_id
_entity_poly.type
_entity_poly.pdbx_seq_one_letter_code
_entity_poly.pdbx_strand_id
1 'polypeptide(L)'
;MTKAVENKQPKKERQIKQPERSWYLIDAKGQILGRTATKIAVLLMGKHKPTWQPNQDMGDVVVVTNAAKVVVTGKKEEQKKYYRYSGYPGGLKVEDLKSLRERKPEDVIIHAVAGMLPRNRLGKAMIKKLHVFQGENHPYEAQKPIKLEG
;
A
#
# COMPACT_ATOMS: atom_id res chain seq x y z
N MET A 1 5.36 29.77 -58.88
CA MET A 1 6.24 28.99 -57.97
C MET A 1 5.47 28.69 -56.70
N THR A 2 5.01 27.45 -56.59
CA THR A 2 4.12 26.90 -55.57
C THR A 2 4.88 26.70 -54.26
N LYS A 3 4.43 27.29 -53.13
CA LYS A 3 4.87 26.89 -51.80
C LYS A 3 3.97 25.75 -51.33
N ALA A 4 4.55 24.56 -51.16
CA ALA A 4 3.90 23.43 -50.53
C ALA A 4 3.64 23.77 -49.05
N VAL A 5 2.37 23.77 -48.65
CA VAL A 5 1.96 23.85 -47.26
C VAL A 5 2.08 22.45 -46.67
N GLU A 6 3.13 22.25 -45.88
CA GLU A 6 3.39 21.00 -45.16
C GLU A 6 2.33 20.81 -44.07
N ASN A 7 1.32 19.98 -44.37
CA ASN A 7 0.24 19.67 -43.45
C ASN A 7 0.67 18.59 -42.45
N LYS A 8 1.37 18.99 -41.38
CA LYS A 8 1.66 18.10 -40.24
C LYS A 8 0.40 17.94 -39.39
N GLN A 9 -0.22 16.77 -39.48
CA GLN A 9 -1.34 16.40 -38.60
C GLN A 9 -0.91 16.53 -37.12
N PRO A 10 -1.77 17.07 -36.24
CA PRO A 10 -1.45 17.24 -34.83
C PRO A 10 -1.26 15.87 -34.16
N LYS A 11 -0.19 15.73 -33.37
CA LYS A 11 0.06 14.53 -32.55
C LYS A 11 -1.14 14.27 -31.65
N LYS A 12 -1.78 13.11 -31.81
CA LYS A 12 -2.95 12.68 -31.03
C LYS A 12 -2.63 12.77 -29.53
N GLU A 13 -3.26 13.72 -28.85
CA GLU A 13 -3.08 13.95 -27.41
C GLU A 13 -3.58 12.71 -26.66
N ARG A 14 -2.70 12.04 -25.91
CA ARG A 14 -3.07 10.85 -25.14
C ARG A 14 -3.98 11.27 -23.99
N GLN A 15 -5.29 11.08 -24.11
CA GLN A 15 -6.19 11.14 -22.97
C GLN A 15 -5.83 10.01 -21.99
N ILE A 16 -5.23 10.39 -20.85
CA ILE A 16 -4.97 9.46 -19.75
C ILE A 16 -6.28 9.29 -19.00
N LYS A 17 -7.04 8.23 -19.33
CA LYS A 17 -8.22 7.87 -18.54
C LYS A 17 -7.75 7.49 -17.14
N GLN A 18 -8.16 8.28 -16.13
CA GLN A 18 -7.88 7.96 -14.74
C GLN A 18 -8.63 6.67 -14.40
N PRO A 19 -7.95 5.64 -13.87
CA PRO A 19 -8.61 4.40 -13.52
C PRO A 19 -9.58 4.67 -12.37
N GLU A 20 -10.78 4.10 -12.46
CA GLU A 20 -11.73 4.10 -11.34
C GLU A 20 -11.14 3.28 -10.19
N ARG A 21 -11.12 3.91 -9.02
CA ARG A 21 -10.56 3.34 -7.80
C ARG A 21 -11.68 3.02 -6.85
N SER A 22 -11.73 1.77 -6.44
CA SER A 22 -12.60 1.28 -5.38
C SER A 22 -11.93 1.51 -4.02
N TRP A 23 -12.75 1.55 -2.98
CA TRP A 23 -12.28 1.56 -1.60
C TRP A 23 -12.52 0.18 -1.01
N TYR A 24 -11.51 -0.35 -0.34
CA TYR A 24 -11.61 -1.64 0.35
C TYR A 24 -11.39 -1.44 1.84
N LEU A 25 -12.18 -2.14 2.66
CA LEU A 25 -12.03 -2.20 4.10
C LEU A 25 -11.63 -3.62 4.51
N ILE A 26 -10.54 -3.74 5.25
CA ILE A 26 -10.01 -5.01 5.75
C ILE A 26 -9.89 -4.94 7.27
N ASP A 27 -10.49 -5.90 7.96
CA ASP A 27 -10.30 -6.08 9.40
C ASP A 27 -9.07 -6.95 9.66
N ALA A 28 -8.06 -6.40 10.36
CA ALA A 28 -6.84 -7.12 10.70
C ALA A 28 -6.96 -7.97 12.00
N LYS A 29 -8.09 -7.90 12.70
CA LYS A 29 -8.29 -8.62 13.97
C LYS A 29 -8.18 -10.13 13.77
N GLY A 30 -7.23 -10.77 14.48
CA GLY A 30 -7.04 -12.23 14.41
C GLY A 30 -6.39 -12.73 13.12
N GLN A 31 -6.06 -11.83 12.19
CA GLN A 31 -5.53 -12.18 10.89
C GLN A 31 -4.01 -12.30 10.90
N ILE A 32 -3.46 -13.20 10.08
CA ILE A 32 -2.00 -13.41 10.00
C ILE A 32 -1.36 -12.31 9.16
N LEU A 33 -0.46 -11.52 9.77
CA LEU A 33 0.19 -10.35 9.17
C LEU A 33 0.65 -10.56 7.72
N GLY A 34 1.38 -11.64 7.45
CA GLY A 34 1.93 -11.90 6.11
C GLY A 34 0.86 -12.23 5.05
N ARG A 35 -0.21 -12.94 5.45
CA ARG A 35 -1.30 -13.32 4.52
C ARG A 35 -2.12 -12.09 4.16
N THR A 36 -2.49 -11.30 5.16
CA THR A 36 -3.25 -10.06 4.99
C THR A 36 -2.43 -9.02 4.22
N ALA A 37 -1.14 -8.86 4.52
CA ALA A 37 -0.26 -7.96 3.77
C ALA A 37 -0.16 -8.32 2.28
N THR A 38 -0.13 -9.62 1.95
CA THR A 38 -0.12 -10.08 0.56
C THR A 38 -1.40 -9.66 -0.18
N LYS A 39 -2.57 -9.89 0.45
CA LYS A 39 -3.86 -9.47 -0.11
C LYS A 39 -3.90 -7.96 -0.33
N ILE A 40 -3.49 -7.17 0.68
CA ILE A 40 -3.42 -5.70 0.59
C ILE A 40 -2.51 -5.27 -0.56
N ALA A 41 -1.32 -5.84 -0.69
CA ALA A 41 -0.38 -5.48 -1.74
C ALA A 41 -0.94 -5.71 -3.15
N VAL A 42 -1.67 -6.81 -3.36
CA VAL A 42 -2.35 -7.12 -4.64
C VAL A 42 -3.42 -6.08 -4.99
N LEU A 43 -4.19 -5.62 -4.00
CA LEU A 43 -5.18 -4.55 -4.18
C LEU A 43 -4.52 -3.21 -4.52
N LEU A 44 -3.47 -2.82 -3.77
CA LEU A 44 -2.73 -1.58 -3.99
C LEU A 44 -2.00 -1.53 -5.34
N MET A 45 -1.54 -2.68 -5.84
CA MET A 45 -0.95 -2.81 -7.18
C MET A 45 -2.02 -2.88 -8.30
N GLY A 46 -3.26 -3.21 -7.97
CA GLY A 46 -4.36 -3.37 -8.94
C GLY A 46 -4.34 -4.69 -9.72
N LYS A 47 -3.53 -5.67 -9.32
CA LYS A 47 -3.34 -6.94 -10.06
C LYS A 47 -4.59 -7.82 -10.10
N HIS A 48 -5.59 -7.54 -9.28
CA HIS A 48 -6.88 -8.23 -9.28
C HIS A 48 -7.81 -7.75 -10.40
N LYS A 49 -7.53 -6.57 -11.01
CA LYS A 49 -8.30 -6.07 -12.15
C LYS A 49 -7.73 -6.64 -13.46
N PRO A 50 -8.57 -7.11 -14.38
CA PRO A 50 -8.11 -7.59 -15.69
C PRO A 50 -7.51 -6.48 -16.56
N THR A 51 -7.83 -5.22 -16.26
CA THR A 51 -7.31 -4.04 -16.97
C THR A 51 -5.92 -3.59 -16.52
N TRP A 52 -5.27 -4.34 -15.62
CA TRP A 52 -4.00 -3.95 -14.99
C TRP A 52 -2.88 -3.71 -16.01
N GLN A 53 -2.18 -2.58 -15.84
CA GLN A 53 -1.00 -2.23 -16.63
C GLN A 53 0.17 -1.92 -15.70
N PRO A 54 1.37 -2.46 -15.98
CA PRO A 54 2.52 -2.36 -15.07
C PRO A 54 3.10 -0.93 -14.94
N ASN A 55 2.89 -0.09 -15.95
CA ASN A 55 3.41 1.29 -16.00
C ASN A 55 2.42 2.34 -15.47
N GLN A 56 1.19 1.95 -15.14
CA GLN A 56 0.13 2.86 -14.69
C GLN A 56 -0.35 2.51 -13.29
N ASP A 57 -0.65 3.54 -12.47
CA ASP A 57 -1.19 3.35 -11.13
C ASP A 57 -2.71 3.10 -11.15
N MET A 58 -3.09 1.84 -11.29
CA MET A 58 -4.48 1.36 -11.39
C MET A 58 -5.02 0.69 -10.11
N GLY A 59 -4.21 0.63 -9.06
CA GLY A 59 -4.62 -0.03 -7.83
C GLY A 59 -5.53 0.81 -6.96
N ASP A 60 -6.18 0.14 -6.03
CA ASP A 60 -7.26 0.69 -5.21
C ASP A 60 -6.77 1.28 -3.90
N VAL A 61 -7.69 1.92 -3.18
CA VAL A 61 -7.46 2.44 -1.84
C VAL A 61 -7.86 1.37 -0.84
N VAL A 62 -6.98 1.12 0.13
CA VAL A 62 -7.21 0.09 1.14
C VAL A 62 -7.16 0.73 2.51
N VAL A 63 -8.23 0.53 3.27
CA VAL A 63 -8.38 0.91 4.67
C VAL A 63 -8.28 -0.35 5.51
N VAL A 64 -7.39 -0.34 6.50
CA VAL A 64 -7.20 -1.44 7.43
C VAL A 64 -7.57 -0.98 8.84
N THR A 65 -8.41 -1.75 9.52
CA THR A 65 -8.81 -1.52 10.91
C THR A 65 -8.25 -2.58 11.83
N ASN A 66 -8.27 -2.33 13.15
CA ASN A 66 -7.77 -3.23 14.18
C ASN A 66 -6.30 -3.66 13.99
N ALA A 67 -5.44 -2.76 13.52
CA ALA A 67 -4.03 -3.08 13.26
C ALA A 67 -3.29 -3.63 14.50
N ALA A 68 -3.68 -3.19 15.71
CA ALA A 68 -3.10 -3.69 16.96
C ALA A 68 -3.39 -5.18 17.23
N LYS A 69 -4.46 -5.73 16.64
CA LYS A 69 -4.92 -7.11 16.88
C LYS A 69 -4.47 -8.08 15.78
N VAL A 70 -3.53 -7.67 14.92
CA VAL A 70 -2.96 -8.55 13.89
C VAL A 70 -2.08 -9.62 14.52
N VAL A 71 -2.13 -10.84 14.01
CA VAL A 71 -1.44 -12.00 14.58
C VAL A 71 -0.15 -12.29 13.82
N VAL A 72 0.90 -12.63 14.57
CA VAL A 72 2.12 -13.25 14.04
C VAL A 72 2.30 -14.61 14.68
N THR A 73 2.83 -15.57 13.91
CA THR A 73 2.97 -16.96 14.36
C THR A 73 4.31 -17.23 15.05
N GLY A 74 4.32 -18.16 16.00
CA GLY A 74 5.53 -18.60 16.70
C GLY A 74 6.14 -17.52 17.60
N LYS A 75 7.47 -17.51 17.73
CA LYS A 75 8.22 -16.57 18.59
C LYS A 75 8.53 -15.23 17.92
N LYS A 76 7.85 -14.91 16.81
CA LYS A 76 8.14 -13.72 15.99
C LYS A 76 7.86 -12.41 16.74
N GLU A 77 6.93 -12.41 17.70
CA GLU A 77 6.62 -11.24 18.51
C GLU A 77 7.87 -10.67 19.19
N GLU A 78 8.72 -11.55 19.72
CA GLU A 78 9.94 -11.20 20.46
C GLU A 78 11.20 -11.20 19.58
N GLN A 79 11.24 -12.09 18.59
CA GLN A 79 12.45 -12.30 17.78
C GLN A 79 12.54 -11.37 16.57
N LYS A 80 11.41 -10.87 16.06
CA LYS A 80 11.42 -10.03 14.85
C LYS A 80 11.93 -8.65 15.21
N LYS A 81 13.04 -8.26 14.59
CA LYS A 81 13.67 -6.96 14.74
C LYS A 81 13.50 -6.11 13.48
N TYR A 82 13.24 -4.83 13.68
CA TYR A 82 13.22 -3.76 12.69
C TYR A 82 14.51 -2.95 12.85
N TYR A 83 15.16 -2.67 11.74
CA TYR A 83 16.44 -1.97 11.71
C TYR A 83 16.28 -0.66 10.95
N ARG A 84 16.82 0.42 11.51
CA ARG A 84 16.89 1.71 10.86
C ARG A 84 18.26 2.34 11.09
N TYR A 85 18.93 2.70 10.01
CA TYR A 85 20.20 3.40 10.06
C TYR A 85 20.00 4.87 9.72
N SER A 86 20.64 5.75 10.49
CA SER A 86 20.53 7.20 10.29
C SER A 86 21.52 7.77 9.28
N GLY A 87 22.60 7.06 8.96
CA GLY A 87 23.69 7.55 8.10
C GLY A 87 25.01 7.82 8.84
N TYR A 88 24.96 8.03 10.16
CA TYR A 88 26.12 8.35 10.98
C TYR A 88 26.74 7.12 11.66
N PRO A 89 28.06 7.11 11.94
CA PRO A 89 28.70 6.04 12.72
C PRO A 89 27.99 5.79 14.05
N GLY A 90 27.70 4.52 14.37
CA GLY A 90 26.91 4.14 15.56
C GLY A 90 25.41 4.45 15.45
N GLY A 91 24.94 4.97 14.33
CA GLY A 91 23.56 5.43 14.13
C GLY A 91 22.54 4.33 13.82
N LEU A 92 22.82 3.06 14.14
CA LEU A 92 21.91 1.93 13.95
C LEU A 92 20.92 1.87 15.12
N LYS A 93 19.63 1.94 14.81
CA LYS A 93 18.53 1.74 15.75
C LYS A 93 17.85 0.42 15.45
N VAL A 94 17.62 -0.36 16.50
CA VAL A 94 16.95 -1.65 16.43
C VAL A 94 15.74 -1.61 17.36
N GLU A 95 14.58 -2.00 16.84
CA GLU A 95 13.32 -2.06 17.58
C GLU A 95 12.71 -3.44 17.33
N ASP A 96 12.27 -4.13 18.37
CA ASP A 96 11.56 -5.39 18.26
C ASP A 96 10.08 -5.18 17.89
N LEU A 97 9.44 -6.23 17.38
CA LEU A 97 8.06 -6.15 16.92
C LEU A 97 7.10 -5.79 18.05
N LYS A 98 7.31 -6.37 19.24
CA LYS A 98 6.51 -6.06 20.42
C LYS A 98 6.52 -4.55 20.75
N SER A 99 7.71 -3.96 20.91
CA SER A 99 7.82 -2.52 21.20
C SER A 99 7.23 -1.65 20.07
N LEU A 100 7.45 -2.03 18.81
CA LEU A 100 6.86 -1.32 17.67
C LEU A 100 5.33 -1.39 17.72
N ARG A 101 4.75 -2.55 18.05
CA ARG A 101 3.30 -2.75 18.13
C ARG A 101 2.67 -1.93 19.26
N GLU A 102 3.34 -1.83 20.40
CA GLU A 102 2.87 -1.01 21.52
C GLU A 102 2.89 0.49 21.18
N ARG A 103 3.95 0.95 20.49
CA ARG A 103 4.14 2.36 20.15
C ARG A 103 3.32 2.81 18.94
N LYS A 104 3.33 2.01 17.86
CA LYS A 104 2.74 2.30 16.54
C LYS A 104 2.33 0.99 15.84
N PRO A 105 1.17 0.41 16.21
CA PRO A 105 0.73 -0.85 15.62
C PRO A 105 0.48 -0.76 14.11
N GLU A 106 0.17 0.42 13.58
CA GLU A 106 -0.04 0.66 12.15
C GLU A 106 1.23 0.38 11.35
N ASP A 107 2.38 0.78 11.89
CA ASP A 107 3.69 0.64 11.25
C ASP A 107 4.01 -0.84 10.98
N VAL A 108 3.53 -1.78 11.80
CA VAL A 108 3.75 -3.21 11.60
C VAL A 108 3.18 -3.67 10.25
N ILE A 109 1.96 -3.24 9.92
CA ILE A 109 1.28 -3.56 8.66
C ILE A 109 1.90 -2.76 7.51
N ILE A 110 2.16 -1.47 7.71
CA ILE A 110 2.77 -0.60 6.69
C ILE A 110 4.13 -1.15 6.24
N HIS A 111 5.00 -1.55 7.17
CA HIS A 111 6.30 -2.12 6.84
C HIS A 111 6.17 -3.46 6.09
N ALA A 112 5.23 -4.31 6.51
CA ALA A 112 4.99 -5.59 5.84
C ALA A 112 4.53 -5.39 4.38
N VAL A 113 3.57 -4.49 4.16
CA VAL A 113 3.05 -4.18 2.82
C VAL A 113 4.08 -3.43 1.97
N ALA A 114 4.79 -2.46 2.54
CA ALA A 114 5.81 -1.70 1.81
C ALA A 114 6.93 -2.60 1.27
N GLY A 115 7.29 -3.66 2.01
CA GLY A 115 8.25 -4.67 1.55
C GLY A 115 7.75 -5.52 0.36
N MET A 116 6.44 -5.58 0.14
CA MET A 116 5.81 -6.34 -0.97
C MET A 116 5.56 -5.50 -2.23
N LEU A 117 5.77 -4.18 -2.17
CA LEU A 117 5.57 -3.25 -3.29
C LEU A 117 6.86 -3.04 -4.10
N PRO A 118 6.76 -2.71 -5.40
CA PRO A 118 7.93 -2.43 -6.22
C PRO A 118 8.69 -1.21 -5.70
N ARG A 119 10.02 -1.31 -5.59
CA ARG A 119 10.88 -0.23 -5.07
C ARG A 119 11.16 0.84 -6.13
N ASN A 120 10.11 1.51 -6.60
CA ASN A 120 10.18 2.57 -7.61
C ASN A 120 9.25 3.75 -7.25
N ARG A 121 9.16 4.76 -8.14
CA ARG A 121 8.29 5.92 -7.94
C ARG A 121 6.81 5.54 -7.83
N LEU A 122 6.36 4.54 -8.60
CA LEU A 122 4.99 4.04 -8.55
C LEU A 122 4.68 3.35 -7.22
N GLY A 123 5.57 2.49 -6.71
CA GLY A 123 5.39 1.85 -5.40
C GLY A 123 5.30 2.85 -4.26
N LYS A 124 6.08 3.94 -4.32
CA LYS A 124 5.96 5.07 -3.37
C LYS A 124 4.62 5.80 -3.48
N ALA A 125 3.97 5.79 -4.64
CA ALA A 125 2.61 6.31 -4.79
C ALA A 125 1.57 5.29 -4.30
N MET A 126 1.78 4.00 -4.56
CA MET A 126 0.90 2.91 -4.13
C MET A 126 0.73 2.85 -2.62
N ILE A 127 1.83 2.94 -1.86
CA ILE A 127 1.76 2.88 -0.39
C ILE A 127 0.97 4.04 0.22
N LYS A 128 0.88 5.19 -0.45
CA LYS A 128 0.09 6.33 0.05
C LYS A 128 -1.43 6.08 0.01
N LYS A 129 -1.87 5.08 -0.75
CA LYS A 129 -3.28 4.64 -0.82
C LYS A 129 -3.62 3.63 0.28
N LEU A 130 -2.65 3.24 1.11
CA LEU A 130 -2.88 2.40 2.27
C LEU A 130 -3.14 3.30 3.48
N HIS A 131 -4.31 3.15 4.08
CA HIS A 131 -4.68 3.78 5.34
C HIS A 131 -4.83 2.70 6.41
N VAL A 132 -4.10 2.81 7.51
CA VAL A 132 -4.10 1.82 8.58
C VAL A 132 -4.47 2.52 9.88
N PHE A 133 -5.37 1.92 10.63
CA PHE A 133 -5.85 2.43 11.91
C PHE A 133 -5.66 1.37 13.00
N GLN A 134 -5.22 1.80 14.18
CA GLN A 134 -5.10 0.94 15.36
C GLN A 134 -6.44 0.29 15.74
N GLY A 135 -7.54 1.06 15.69
CA GLY A 135 -8.88 0.67 16.13
C GLY A 135 -9.85 0.38 14.98
N GLU A 136 -11.13 0.27 15.32
CA GLU A 136 -12.23 -0.01 14.37
C GLU A 136 -12.71 1.25 13.63
N ASN A 137 -12.55 2.42 14.24
CA ASN A 137 -13.04 3.67 13.67
C ASN A 137 -12.10 4.20 12.58
N HIS A 138 -12.70 4.64 11.47
CA HIS A 138 -12.00 5.32 10.38
C HIS A 138 -12.84 6.48 9.81
N PRO A 139 -12.24 7.57 9.31
CA PRO A 139 -12.98 8.72 8.79
C PRO A 139 -13.60 8.50 7.39
N TYR A 140 -13.33 7.35 6.75
CA TYR A 140 -13.64 7.13 5.34
C TYR A 140 -15.00 6.45 5.07
N GLU A 141 -15.95 6.54 6.00
CA GLU A 141 -17.28 5.92 5.84
C GLU A 141 -18.05 6.44 4.62
N ALA A 142 -17.89 7.73 4.29
CA ALA A 142 -18.53 8.36 3.13
C ALA A 142 -18.12 7.74 1.78
N GLN A 143 -16.98 7.05 1.72
CA GLN A 143 -16.44 6.44 0.49
C GLN A 143 -17.04 5.05 0.21
N LYS A 144 -17.93 4.54 1.08
CA LYS A 144 -18.60 3.21 0.97
C LYS A 144 -17.62 2.07 0.64
N PRO A 145 -16.63 1.80 1.50
CA PRO A 145 -15.64 0.77 1.23
C PRO A 145 -16.27 -0.63 1.17
N ILE A 146 -15.81 -1.44 0.23
CA ILE A 146 -16.16 -2.86 0.08
C ILE A 146 -15.41 -3.64 1.17
N LYS A 147 -16.15 -4.29 2.06
CA LYS A 147 -15.56 -5.16 3.08
C LYS A 147 -15.01 -6.43 2.45
N LEU A 148 -13.74 -6.73 2.72
CA LEU A 148 -13.10 -7.98 2.34
C LEU A 148 -12.66 -8.76 3.58
N GLU A 149 -12.80 -10.08 3.53
CA GLU A 149 -12.29 -10.94 4.60
C GLU A 149 -10.76 -11.06 4.52
N GLY A 150 -10.12 -10.79 5.67
CA GLY A 150 -8.68 -10.71 5.87
C GLY A 150 -7.91 -12.00 5.63
#